data_AF-W1XGE7-F1
#
_entry.id   AF-W1XGE7-F1
#
_cell.length_a   1.000
_cell.length_b   1.000
_cell.length_c   1.000
_cell.angle_alpha   90.00
_cell.angle_beta   90.00
_cell.angle_gamma   90.00
#
_symmetry.space_group_name_H-M   'P 1'
#
loop_
_entity.id
_entity.type
_entity.pdbx_description
1 polymer ?
#
loop_
_entity_poly.entity_id
_entity_poly.type
_entity_poly.pdbx_seq_one_letter_code
_entity_poly.pdbx_strand_id
1 'polypeptide(L)'
;AFKEVLKGYNYEMSEKFYLTMIGRNLKSIKEVMMKEYGSRFPFDEIYKKKVDIAVAKIERDGVIVKPGVREIIEYLNNENYKIAVATS
;
A
#
# COMPACT_ATOMS: atom_id res chain seq x y z
N ALA A 1 3.71 3.19 7.24
CA ALA A 1 2.35 2.64 7.37
C ALA A 1 2.35 1.26 8.04
N PHE A 2 2.49 0.12 7.34
CA PHE A 2 2.40 -1.21 7.99
C PHE A 2 3.44 -1.42 9.10
N LYS A 3 4.71 -1.13 8.83
CA LYS A 3 5.80 -1.27 9.81
C LYS A 3 5.55 -0.47 11.10
N GLU A 4 5.00 0.73 10.98
CA GLU A 4 4.71 1.61 12.13
C GLU A 4 3.54 1.09 12.97
N VAL A 5 2.45 0.67 12.31
CA VAL A 5 1.29 0.12 13.02
C VAL A 5 1.64 -1.19 13.71
N LEU A 6 2.35 -2.09 13.03
CA LEU A 6 2.75 -3.40 13.58
C LEU A 6 3.61 -3.27 14.82
N LYS A 7 4.54 -2.31 14.84
CA LYS A 7 5.38 -2.05 16.02
C LYS A 7 4.55 -1.70 17.25
N GLY A 8 3.43 -0.98 17.08
CA GLY A 8 2.48 -0.68 18.16
C GLY A 8 1.71 -1.90 18.70
N TYR A 9 1.73 -3.01 17.97
CA TYR A 9 1.14 -4.30 18.36
C TYR A 9 2.22 -5.35 18.71
N ASN A 10 3.48 -4.95 18.90
CA ASN A 10 4.63 -5.84 19.15
C ASN A 10 4.90 -6.85 18.03
N TYR A 11 4.59 -6.48 16.78
CA TYR A 11 4.97 -7.25 15.60
C TYR A 11 6.04 -6.52 14.79
N GLU A 12 6.96 -7.29 14.22
CA GLU A 12 7.97 -6.78 13.30
C GLU A 12 7.71 -7.25 11.88
N MET A 13 8.10 -6.43 10.91
CA MET A 13 7.95 -6.73 9.48
C MET A 13 9.28 -6.51 8.79
N SER A 14 9.82 -7.58 8.20
CA SER A 14 10.97 -7.48 7.31
C SER A 14 10.57 -6.89 5.96
N GLU A 15 11.51 -6.21 5.31
CA GLU A 15 11.30 -5.69 3.96
C GLU A 15 11.04 -6.84 2.96
N LYS A 16 11.78 -7.95 3.08
CA LYS A 16 11.58 -9.14 2.26
C LYS A 16 10.15 -9.66 2.36
N PHE A 17 9.58 -9.74 3.57
CA PHE A 17 8.19 -10.16 3.76
C PHE A 17 7.21 -9.14 3.17
N TYR A 18 7.45 -7.84 3.39
CA TYR A 18 6.63 -6.77 2.82
C TYR A 18 6.54 -6.86 1.29
N LEU A 19 7.67 -7.10 0.60
CA LEU A 19 7.73 -7.23 -0.85
C LEU A 19 6.86 -8.38 -1.37
N THR A 20 6.66 -9.45 -0.60
CA THR A 20 5.78 -10.56 -1.02
C THR A 20 4.31 -10.17 -1.13
N MET A 21 3.90 -9.09 -0.47
CA MET A 21 2.51 -8.65 -0.41
C MET A 21 2.14 -7.61 -1.47
N ILE A 22 3.12 -7.00 -2.14
CA ILE A 22 2.88 -5.98 -3.15
C ILE A 22 2.12 -6.58 -4.35
N GLY A 23 1.08 -5.89 -4.81
CA GLY A 23 0.25 -6.33 -5.94
C GLY A 23 -0.75 -7.44 -5.62
N ARG A 24 -0.88 -7.84 -4.35
CA ARG A 24 -1.88 -8.82 -3.90
C ARG A 24 -3.16 -8.14 -3.44
N ASN A 25 -4.28 -8.85 -3.60
CA ASN A 25 -5.55 -8.43 -3.02
C ASN A 25 -5.58 -8.60 -1.49
N LEU A 26 -6.56 -7.95 -0.85
CA LEU A 26 -6.70 -7.94 0.61
C LEU A 26 -6.79 -9.34 1.24
N LYS A 27 -7.55 -10.24 0.61
CA LYS A 27 -7.73 -11.61 1.10
C LYS A 27 -6.39 -12.36 1.15
N SER A 28 -5.62 -12.30 0.07
CA SER A 28 -4.30 -12.94 0.01
C SER A 28 -3.31 -12.33 0.99
N ILE A 29 -3.36 -11.00 1.20
CA ILE A 29 -2.53 -10.33 2.21
C ILE A 29 -2.90 -10.83 3.62
N LYS A 30 -4.20 -10.93 3.94
CA LYS A 30 -4.69 -11.45 5.24
C LYS A 30 -4.20 -12.87 5.50
N GLU A 31 -4.34 -13.75 4.51
CA GLU A 31 -3.89 -15.15 4.61
C GLU A 31 -2.38 -15.25 4.89
N VAL A 32 -1.57 -14.48 4.16
CA VAL A 32 -0.10 -14.49 4.32
C VAL A 32 0.30 -13.90 5.68
N MET A 33 -0.33 -12.82 6.14
CA MET A 33 -0.06 -12.25 7.46
C MET A 33 -0.46 -13.17 8.61
N MET A 34 -1.63 -13.82 8.53
CA MET A 34 -2.05 -14.79 9.54
C MET A 34 -1.16 -16.03 9.57
N LYS A 35 -0.58 -16.41 8.42
CA LYS A 35 0.41 -17.49 8.36
C LYS A 35 1.74 -17.11 9.02
N GLU A 36 2.19 -15.86 8.85
CA GLU A 36 3.45 -15.35 9.40
C GLU A 36 3.35 -15.10 10.92
N TYR A 37 2.29 -14.40 11.35
CA TYR A 37 2.14 -13.93 12.73
C TYR A 37 1.23 -14.80 13.61
N GLY A 38 0.58 -15.80 13.02
CA GLY A 38 -0.30 -16.75 13.69
C GLY A 38 -1.79 -16.38 13.65
N SER A 39 -2.63 -17.33 14.07
CA SER A 39 -4.10 -17.24 13.96
C SER A 39 -4.75 -16.17 14.84
N ARG A 40 -4.06 -15.74 15.91
CA ARG A 40 -4.52 -14.66 16.81
C ARG A 40 -4.10 -13.27 16.34
N PHE A 41 -3.44 -13.17 15.20
CA PHE A 41 -3.00 -11.89 14.66
C PHE A 41 -4.21 -10.98 14.36
N PRO A 42 -4.27 -9.75 14.93
CA PRO A 42 -5.42 -8.86 14.79
C PRO A 42 -5.38 -8.10 13.46
N PHE A 43 -5.45 -8.85 12.34
CA PHE A 43 -5.29 -8.31 10.99
C PHE A 43 -6.24 -7.16 10.70
N ASP A 44 -7.53 -7.33 10.98
CA ASP A 44 -8.57 -6.38 10.58
C ASP A 44 -8.39 -5.02 11.29
N GLU A 45 -7.99 -5.04 12.58
CA GLU A 45 -7.70 -3.83 13.35
C GLU A 45 -6.44 -3.11 12.84
N ILE A 46 -5.36 -3.87 12.61
CA ILE A 46 -4.09 -3.33 12.12
C ILE A 46 -4.29 -2.75 10.72
N TYR A 47 -5.02 -3.44 9.86
CA TYR A 47 -5.30 -2.99 8.50
C TYR A 47 -6.11 -1.70 8.51
N LYS A 48 -7.17 -1.63 9.34
CA LYS A 48 -7.97 -0.40 9.51
C LYS A 48 -7.10 0.77 9.95
N LYS A 49 -6.33 0.62 11.04
CA LYS A 49 -5.40 1.67 11.51
C LYS A 49 -4.39 2.09 10.43
N LYS A 50 -3.87 1.13 9.67
CA LYS A 50 -2.95 1.40 8.55
C LYS A 50 -3.63 2.26 7.47
N VAL A 51 -4.90 1.99 7.15
CA VAL A 51 -5.66 2.76 6.17
C VAL A 51 -5.94 4.16 6.70
N ASP A 52 -6.41 4.29 7.94
CA ASP A 52 -6.71 5.57 8.57
C ASP A 52 -5.47 6.50 8.58
N ILE A 53 -4.29 5.97 8.93
CA ILE A 53 -3.03 6.73 8.88
C ILE A 53 -2.68 7.14 7.44
N ALA A 54 -2.89 6.25 6.46
CA ALA A 54 -2.60 6.55 5.07
C ALA A 54 -3.53 7.64 4.52
N VAL A 55 -4.82 7.58 4.83
CA VAL A 55 -5.82 8.59 4.46
C VAL A 55 -5.50 9.92 5.11
N ALA A 56 -5.29 9.97 6.43
CA ALA A 56 -4.95 11.20 7.14
C ALA A 56 -3.67 11.86 6.59
N LYS A 57 -2.69 11.04 6.17
CA LYS A 57 -1.48 11.56 5.52
C LYS A 57 -1.78 12.17 4.15
N ILE A 58 -2.63 11.53 3.34
CA ILE A 58 -3.06 12.05 2.03
C ILE A 58 -3.85 13.35 2.20
N GLU A 59 -4.74 13.42 3.20
CA GLU A 59 -5.54 14.62 3.47
C GLU A 59 -4.67 15.80 3.93
N ARG A 60 -3.66 15.52 4.76
CA ARG A 60 -2.75 16.55 5.29
C ARG A 60 -1.70 17.00 4.28
N ASP A 61 -1.04 16.05 3.60
CA ASP A 61 0.17 16.30 2.79
C ASP A 61 -0.13 16.30 1.28
N GLY A 62 -1.33 15.89 0.88
CA GLY A 62 -1.67 15.60 -0.51
C GLY A 62 -1.09 14.27 -1.02
N VAL A 63 -1.41 13.93 -2.27
CA VAL A 63 -0.80 12.79 -2.96
C VAL A 63 0.51 13.22 -3.59
N ILE A 64 1.59 12.53 -3.25
CA ILE A 64 2.90 12.76 -3.88
C ILE A 64 2.84 12.26 -5.33
N VAL A 65 2.99 13.19 -6.27
CA VAL A 65 3.19 12.85 -7.69
C VAL A 65 4.67 12.50 -7.89
N LYS A 66 4.95 11.32 -8.45
CA LYS A 66 6.33 10.93 -8.74
C LYS A 66 6.93 11.87 -9.80
N PRO A 67 8.21 12.25 -9.69
CA PRO A 67 8.89 13.02 -10.72
C PRO A 67 8.75 12.35 -12.10
N GLY A 68 8.50 13.13 -13.15
CA GLY A 68 8.36 12.62 -14.52
C GLY A 68 6.96 12.12 -14.90
N VAL A 69 6.03 11.95 -13.93
CA VAL A 69 4.68 11.43 -14.23
C VAL A 69 3.86 12.43 -15.03
N ARG A 70 3.97 13.73 -14.77
CA ARG A 70 3.20 14.72 -15.53
C ARG A 70 3.74 14.85 -16.95
N GLU A 71 5.07 14.86 -17.06
CA GLU A 71 5.84 15.00 -18.28
C GLU A 71 5.58 13.84 -19.25
N ILE A 72 5.59 12.59 -18.77
CA ILE A 72 5.31 11.44 -19.63
C ILE A 72 3.84 11.40 -20.07
N ILE A 73 2.90 11.77 -19.20
CA ILE A 73 1.48 11.81 -19.54
C ILE A 73 1.19 12.90 -20.57
N GLU A 74 1.82 14.06 -20.43
CA GLU A 74 1.72 15.16 -21.39
C GLU A 74 2.29 14.76 -22.76
N TYR A 75 3.48 14.16 -22.80
CA TYR A 75 4.07 13.64 -24.03
C TYR A 75 3.15 12.62 -24.73
N LEU A 76 2.66 11.63 -23.98
CA LEU A 76 1.79 10.58 -24.53
C LEU A 76 0.48 11.15 -25.10
N ASN A 77 -0.10 12.15 -24.44
CA ASN A 77 -1.29 12.83 -24.94
C ASN A 77 -0.99 13.62 -26.22
N ASN A 78 0.12 14.36 -26.28
CA ASN A 78 0.51 15.15 -27.46
C ASN A 78 0.76 14.26 -28.68
N GLU A 79 1.30 13.06 -28.48
CA GLU A 79 1.52 12.06 -29.53
C GLU A 79 0.27 11.19 -29.82
N ASN A 80 -0.89 11.51 -29.22
CA ASN A 80 -2.17 10.81 -29.41
C ASN A 80 -2.17 9.32 -29.00
N TYR A 81 -1.35 8.93 -28.02
CA TYR A 81 -1.42 7.60 -27.43
C TYR A 81 -2.66 7.45 -26.53
N LYS A 82 -3.29 6.27 -26.55
CA LYS A 82 -4.37 5.93 -25.61
C LYS A 82 -3.76 5.56 -24.25
N ILE A 83 -4.23 6.21 -23.19
CA ILE A 83 -3.77 5.99 -21.82
C ILE A 83 -4.91 5.38 -21.00
N ALA A 84 -4.61 4.36 -20.19
CA ALA A 84 -5.54 3.76 -19.24
C ALA A 84 -4.84 3.52 -17.90
N VAL A 85 -5.61 3.55 -16.80
CA VAL A 85 -5.11 3.24 -15.46
C VAL A 85 -5.54 1.83 -15.08
N ALA A 86 -4.58 0.98 -14.73
CA ALA A 86 -4.83 -0.35 -14.18
C ALA A 86 -4.40 -0.38 -12.71
N THR A 87 -5.37 -0.48 -11.80
CA THR A 87 -5.16 -0.56 -10.36
C THR A 87 -5.94 -1.75 -9.79
N SER A 88 -5.40 -2.37 -8.73
CA SER A 88 -5.84 -3.64 -8.13
C SER A 88 -6.43 -3.48 -6.74
#